data_AF-A0A918D574-F1
#
_entry.id   AF-A0A918D574-F1
#
_cell.length_a   1.000
_cell.length_b   1.000
_cell.length_c   1.000
_cell.angle_alpha   90.00
_cell.angle_beta   90.00
_cell.angle_gamma   90.00
#
_symmetry.space_group_name_H-M   'P 1'
#
loop_
_entity.id
_entity.type
_entity.pdbx_description
1 polymer ?
#
loop_
_entity_poly.entity_id
_entity_poly.type
_entity_poly.pdbx_seq_one_letter_code
_entity_poly.pdbx_strand_id
1 'polypeptide(L)'
;MTDESKLWTLLITSSRKAARLGIIIPIIFALTVVITALTGVFLPDTYEGSIQVLKIGLSIGFSIILVFYLITWFSCLDFLKETKQQDIADEKLRRLIVMNRVSCIIFMIPIIFFVGLFGFFKVKTFAEGKVQKGTLDQILYHYFIDR
;
A
#
# COMPACT_ATOMS: atom_id res chain seq x y z
N MET A 1 25.76 -26.33 -8.85
CA MET A 1 24.77 -25.29 -9.23
C MET A 1 25.53 -24.01 -9.50
N THR A 2 25.46 -23.50 -10.73
CA THR A 2 26.05 -22.20 -11.12
C THR A 2 25.31 -21.06 -10.42
N ASP A 3 25.98 -19.94 -10.13
CA ASP A 3 25.36 -18.79 -9.44
C ASP A 3 24.14 -18.24 -10.21
N GLU A 4 24.15 -18.32 -11.54
CA GLU A 4 23.00 -17.94 -12.37
C GLU A 4 21.76 -18.83 -12.16
N SER A 5 21.94 -20.14 -11.92
CA SER A 5 20.80 -21.03 -11.63
C SER A 5 20.10 -20.69 -10.31
N LYS A 6 20.87 -20.18 -9.33
CA LYS A 6 20.34 -19.69 -8.05
C LYS A 6 19.58 -18.37 -8.25
N LEU A 7 20.11 -17.45 -9.05
CA LEU A 7 19.44 -16.19 -9.38
C LEU A 7 18.10 -16.38 -10.09
N TRP A 8 18.02 -17.35 -11.02
CA TRP A 8 16.76 -17.70 -11.67
C TRP A 8 15.73 -18.21 -10.66
N THR A 9 16.16 -19.07 -9.73
CA THR A 9 15.30 -19.60 -8.67
C THR A 9 14.82 -18.49 -7.74
N LEU A 10 15.70 -17.56 -7.39
CA LEU A 10 15.38 -16.38 -6.58
C LEU A 10 14.33 -15.50 -7.26
N LEU A 11 14.55 -15.16 -8.53
CA LEU A 11 13.65 -14.33 -9.33
C LEU A 11 12.25 -14.97 -9.41
N ILE A 12 12.17 -16.27 -9.71
CA ILE A 12 10.88 -16.99 -9.80
C ILE A 12 10.18 -17.03 -8.44
N THR A 13 10.92 -17.28 -7.37
CA THR A 13 10.34 -17.37 -6.02
C THR A 13 9.85 -16.03 -5.53
N SER A 14 10.64 -14.97 -5.69
CA SER A 14 10.30 -13.59 -5.32
C SER A 14 9.07 -13.10 -6.08
N SER A 15 9.08 -13.21 -7.42
CA SER A 15 7.96 -12.78 -8.27
C SER A 15 6.67 -13.55 -8.00
N ARG A 16 6.74 -14.88 -7.78
CA ARG A 16 5.56 -15.69 -7.43
C ARG A 16 4.98 -15.31 -6.07
N LYS A 17 5.83 -15.05 -5.07
CA LYS A 17 5.37 -14.59 -3.74
C LYS A 17 4.70 -13.22 -3.85
N ALA A 18 5.35 -12.25 -4.50
CA ALA A 18 4.81 -10.91 -4.70
C ALA A 18 3.47 -10.93 -5.47
N ALA A 19 3.36 -11.75 -6.53
CA ALA A 19 2.13 -11.90 -7.30
C ALA A 19 0.98 -12.49 -6.46
N ARG A 20 1.24 -13.52 -5.64
CA ARG A 20 0.22 -14.09 -4.74
C ARG A 20 -0.25 -13.07 -3.71
N LEU A 21 0.68 -12.35 -3.09
CA LEU A 21 0.36 -11.32 -2.10
C LEU A 21 -0.40 -10.13 -2.73
N GLY A 22 -0.04 -9.75 -3.96
CA GLY A 22 -0.76 -8.74 -4.74
C GLY A 22 -2.21 -9.13 -5.08
N ILE A 23 -2.54 -10.42 -5.12
CA ILE A 23 -3.93 -10.91 -5.29
C ILE A 23 -4.66 -11.00 -3.95
N ILE A 24 -3.97 -11.43 -2.88
CA ILE A 24 -4.58 -11.62 -1.56
C ILE A 24 -5.01 -10.28 -0.94
N ILE A 25 -4.18 -9.24 -1.04
CA ILE A 25 -4.46 -7.92 -0.47
C ILE A 25 -5.82 -7.34 -0.93
N PRO A 26 -6.13 -7.23 -2.25
CA PRO A 26 -7.41 -6.71 -2.69
C PRO A 26 -8.59 -7.60 -2.30
N ILE A 27 -8.41 -8.93 -2.21
CA ILE A 27 -9.45 -9.84 -1.72
C ILE A 27 -9.78 -9.54 -0.26
N ILE A 28 -8.77 -9.41 0.60
CA ILE A 28 -8.96 -9.07 2.02
C ILE A 28 -9.62 -7.71 2.16
N PHE A 29 -9.21 -6.73 1.35
CA PHE A 29 -9.84 -5.41 1.34
C PHE A 29 -11.32 -5.48 0.96
N ALA A 30 -11.66 -6.17 -0.13
CA ALA A 30 -13.03 -6.33 -0.57
C ALA A 30 -13.90 -7.03 0.48
N LEU A 31 -13.40 -8.13 1.07
CA LEU A 31 -14.08 -8.84 2.15
C LEU A 31 -14.28 -7.95 3.37
N THR A 32 -13.25 -7.21 3.79
CA THR A 32 -13.34 -6.27 4.91
C THR A 32 -14.44 -5.24 4.65
N VAL A 33 -14.44 -4.60 3.48
CA VAL A 33 -15.41 -3.56 3.14
C VAL A 33 -16.82 -4.13 3.12
N VAL A 34 -17.04 -5.27 2.47
CA VAL A 34 -18.36 -5.92 2.39
C VAL A 34 -18.85 -6.33 3.77
N ILE A 35 -18.03 -7.04 4.56
CA ILE A 35 -18.41 -7.48 5.90
C ILE A 35 -18.72 -6.27 6.78
N THR A 36 -17.87 -5.26 6.77
CA THR A 36 -18.01 -4.05 7.59
C THR A 36 -19.24 -3.22 7.19
N ALA A 37 -19.55 -3.16 5.90
CA ALA A 37 -20.76 -2.50 5.41
C ALA A 37 -22.03 -3.27 5.81
N LEU A 38 -22.05 -4.59 5.64
CA LEU A 38 -23.17 -5.43 6.05
C LEU A 38 -23.39 -5.35 7.55
N THR A 39 -22.33 -5.47 8.35
CA THR A 39 -22.44 -5.35 9.82
C THR A 39 -22.87 -3.96 10.24
N GLY A 40 -22.36 -2.90 9.61
CA GLY A 40 -22.76 -1.52 9.89
C GLY A 40 -24.22 -1.20 9.55
N VAL A 41 -24.82 -1.91 8.58
CA VAL A 41 -26.22 -1.75 8.16
C VAL A 41 -27.18 -2.61 8.97
N PHE A 42 -26.82 -3.85 9.31
CA PHE A 42 -27.77 -4.83 9.86
C PHE A 42 -27.70 -5.03 11.38
N LEU A 43 -26.63 -4.61 12.07
CA LEU A 43 -26.47 -4.85 13.52
C LEU A 43 -26.84 -3.67 14.42
N PRO A 44 -26.47 -2.41 14.12
CA PRO A 44 -26.72 -1.29 15.01
C PRO A 44 -28.09 -0.67 14.75
N ASP A 45 -28.83 -0.40 15.82
CA ASP A 45 -30.11 0.32 15.74
C ASP A 45 -29.94 1.86 15.65
N THR A 46 -28.69 2.35 15.72
CA THR A 46 -28.39 3.79 15.74
C THR A 46 -27.29 4.15 14.74
N TYR A 47 -27.39 5.37 14.20
CA TYR A 47 -26.39 5.92 13.28
C TYR A 47 -24.97 5.96 13.87
N GLU A 48 -24.84 6.34 15.15
CA GLU A 48 -23.54 6.36 15.83
C GLU A 48 -22.94 4.96 15.99
N GLY A 49 -23.79 3.96 16.29
CA GLY A 49 -23.38 2.56 16.33
C GLY A 49 -22.85 2.06 14.98
N SER A 50 -23.50 2.43 13.87
CA SER A 50 -23.04 2.11 12.52
C SER A 50 -21.68 2.72 12.19
N ILE A 51 -21.43 3.98 12.58
CA ILE A 51 -20.12 4.61 12.39
C ILE A 51 -19.05 3.87 13.20
N GLN A 52 -19.36 3.47 14.44
CA GLN A 52 -18.39 2.79 15.30
C GLN A 52 -18.03 1.40 14.76
N VAL A 53 -19.02 0.64 14.27
CA VAL A 53 -18.79 -0.65 13.59
C VAL A 53 -17.95 -0.44 12.32
N LEU A 54 -18.23 0.59 11.54
CA LEU A 54 -17.45 0.91 10.34
C LEU A 54 -15.98 1.19 10.67
N LYS A 55 -15.73 2.02 11.68
CA LYS A 55 -14.36 2.36 12.14
C LYS A 55 -13.60 1.12 12.61
N ILE A 56 -14.23 0.28 13.42
CA ILE A 56 -13.61 -0.93 13.97
C ILE A 56 -13.31 -1.92 12.83
N GLY A 57 -14.29 -2.20 11.96
CA GLY A 57 -14.13 -3.16 10.87
C GLY A 57 -13.06 -2.73 9.87
N LEU A 58 -13.06 -1.46 9.45
CA LEU A 58 -12.01 -0.92 8.59
C LEU A 58 -10.64 -0.94 9.27
N SER A 59 -10.54 -0.60 10.57
CA SER A 59 -9.29 -0.65 11.32
C SER A 59 -8.70 -2.06 11.37
N ILE A 60 -9.54 -3.07 11.62
CA ILE A 60 -9.12 -4.48 11.59
C ILE A 60 -8.63 -4.88 10.20
N GLY A 61 -9.40 -4.60 9.15
CA GLY A 61 -9.00 -4.98 7.80
C GLY A 61 -7.75 -4.26 7.30
N PHE A 62 -7.60 -2.96 7.61
CA PHE A 62 -6.37 -2.23 7.29
C PHE A 62 -5.16 -2.79 8.06
N SER A 63 -5.35 -3.23 9.31
CA SER A 63 -4.28 -3.87 10.09
C SER A 63 -3.85 -5.19 9.45
N ILE A 64 -4.79 -6.01 8.98
CA ILE A 64 -4.48 -7.26 8.27
C ILE A 64 -3.74 -6.96 6.95
N ILE A 65 -4.24 -6.02 6.16
CA ILE A 65 -3.61 -5.59 4.90
C ILE A 65 -2.17 -5.09 5.15
N LEU A 66 -1.97 -4.31 6.22
CA LEU A 66 -0.66 -3.82 6.61
C LEU A 66 0.32 -4.96 6.89
N VAL A 67 -0.12 -6.03 7.56
CA VAL A 67 0.73 -7.21 7.80
C VAL A 67 1.16 -7.85 6.49
N PHE A 68 0.24 -8.09 5.55
CA PHE A 68 0.59 -8.66 4.24
C PHE A 68 1.49 -7.74 3.41
N TYR A 69 1.26 -6.43 3.51
CA TYR A 69 2.11 -5.43 2.89
C TYR A 69 3.54 -5.49 3.45
N LEU A 70 3.71 -5.54 4.78
CA LEU A 70 5.01 -5.66 5.43
C LEU A 70 5.74 -6.97 5.05
N ILE A 71 5.04 -8.10 4.98
CA ILE A 71 5.63 -9.38 4.52
C ILE A 71 6.18 -9.25 3.09
N THR A 72 5.43 -8.60 2.21
CA THR A 72 5.87 -8.34 0.83
C THR A 72 7.09 -7.41 0.83
N TRP A 73 7.09 -6.41 1.71
CA TRP A 73 8.18 -5.46 1.91
C TRP A 73 9.49 -6.17 2.29
N PHE A 74 9.47 -7.02 3.32
CA PHE A 74 10.63 -7.81 3.73
C PHE A 74 11.12 -8.73 2.60
N SER A 75 10.21 -9.40 1.91
CA SER A 75 10.56 -10.25 0.76
C SER A 75 11.26 -9.47 -0.36
N CYS A 76 10.84 -8.24 -0.62
CA CYS A 76 11.47 -7.35 -1.59
C CYS A 76 12.85 -6.84 -1.12
N LEU A 77 13.00 -6.52 0.16
CA LEU A 77 14.29 -6.12 0.75
C LEU A 77 15.32 -7.25 0.65
N ASP A 78 14.93 -8.48 0.97
CA ASP A 78 15.80 -9.66 0.85
C ASP A 78 16.27 -9.85 -0.60
N PHE A 79 15.34 -9.77 -1.57
CA PHE A 79 15.68 -9.84 -3.00
C PHE A 79 16.65 -8.74 -3.44
N LEU A 80 16.44 -7.50 -2.98
CA LEU A 80 17.33 -6.38 -3.29
C LEU A 80 18.73 -6.59 -2.71
N LYS A 81 18.82 -7.13 -1.49
CA LYS A 81 20.10 -7.42 -0.81
C LYS A 81 20.87 -8.52 -1.54
N GLU A 82 20.21 -9.62 -1.88
CA GLU A 82 20.86 -10.77 -2.54
C GLU A 82 21.36 -10.45 -3.95
N THR A 83 20.67 -9.57 -4.67
CA THR A 83 21.05 -9.23 -6.04
C THR A 83 22.13 -8.13 -6.11
N LYS A 84 22.40 -7.39 -5.02
CA LYS A 84 23.12 -6.09 -5.04
C LYS A 84 24.52 -6.11 -5.68
N GLN A 85 25.21 -7.25 -5.66
CA GLN A 85 26.62 -7.37 -6.07
C GLN A 85 26.90 -8.58 -6.98
N GLN A 86 25.90 -9.11 -7.69
CA GLN A 86 26.13 -10.24 -8.59
C GLN A 86 26.49 -9.76 -10.01
N ASP A 87 27.61 -10.25 -10.51
CA ASP A 87 28.02 -10.08 -11.90
C ASP A 87 27.31 -11.14 -12.74
N ILE A 88 26.47 -10.71 -13.68
CA ILE A 88 25.54 -11.58 -14.41
C ILE A 88 25.94 -11.54 -15.89
N ALA A 89 26.36 -12.69 -16.43
CA ALA A 89 26.75 -12.80 -17.83
C ALA A 89 25.52 -12.85 -18.76
N ASP A 90 24.42 -13.47 -18.32
CA ASP A 90 23.15 -13.49 -19.06
C ASP A 90 22.40 -12.14 -19.03
N GLU A 91 22.42 -11.44 -20.16
CA GLU A 91 21.75 -10.16 -20.38
C GLU A 91 20.22 -10.23 -20.16
N LYS A 92 19.57 -11.37 -20.45
CA LYS A 92 18.13 -11.55 -20.24
C LYS A 92 17.81 -11.62 -18.74
N LEU A 93 18.58 -12.42 -18.00
CA LEU A 93 18.44 -12.55 -16.55
C LEU A 93 18.70 -11.21 -15.85
N ARG A 94 19.72 -10.47 -16.30
CA ARG A 94 20.04 -9.13 -15.81
C ARG A 94 18.86 -8.16 -15.98
N ARG A 95 18.24 -8.10 -17.16
CA ARG A 95 17.07 -7.24 -17.41
C ARG A 95 15.88 -7.58 -16.52
N LEU A 96 15.60 -8.87 -16.33
CA LEU A 96 14.50 -9.32 -15.47
C LEU A 96 14.74 -8.98 -14.00
N ILE A 97 15.98 -9.12 -13.52
CA ILE A 97 16.34 -8.72 -12.15
C ILE A 97 16.17 -7.21 -11.96
N VAL A 98 16.66 -6.40 -12.91
CA VAL A 98 16.48 -4.94 -12.86
C VAL A 98 15.00 -4.57 -12.84
N MET A 99 14.18 -5.20 -13.67
CA MET A 99 12.73 -4.95 -13.68
C MET A 99 12.09 -5.32 -12.33
N ASN A 100 12.42 -6.48 -11.76
CA ASN A 100 11.88 -6.91 -10.46
C ASN A 100 12.33 -5.98 -9.31
N ARG A 101 13.56 -5.43 -9.38
CA ARG A 101 14.04 -4.43 -8.41
C ARG A 101 13.22 -3.15 -8.46
N VAL A 102 13.00 -2.61 -9.65
CA VAL A 102 12.20 -1.39 -9.84
C VAL A 102 10.78 -1.61 -9.32
N SER A 103 10.16 -2.75 -9.67
CA SER A 103 8.83 -3.11 -9.17
C SER A 103 8.79 -3.23 -7.64
N CYS A 104 9.80 -3.86 -7.02
CA CYS A 104 9.90 -3.91 -5.57
C CYS A 104 10.02 -2.50 -4.97
N ILE A 105 10.89 -1.63 -5.47
CA ILE A 105 11.04 -0.25 -4.98
C ILE A 105 9.72 0.52 -5.08
N ILE A 106 9.01 0.43 -6.21
CA ILE A 106 7.72 1.10 -6.39
C ILE A 106 6.68 0.56 -5.40
N PHE A 107 6.58 -0.77 -5.27
CA PHE A 107 5.67 -1.41 -4.32
C PHE A 107 5.98 -1.03 -2.87
N MET A 108 7.26 -0.80 -2.57
CA MET A 108 7.70 -0.44 -1.23
C MET A 108 7.28 0.97 -0.80
N ILE A 109 6.96 1.87 -1.73
CA ILE A 109 6.54 3.23 -1.40
C ILE A 109 5.04 3.22 -1.07
N PRO A 110 4.63 3.45 0.20
CA PRO A 110 3.22 3.40 0.53
C PRO A 110 2.49 4.55 -0.17
N ILE A 111 1.46 4.26 -0.96
CA ILE A 111 0.55 5.31 -1.48
C ILE A 111 -0.03 6.14 -0.32
N ILE A 112 -0.23 5.50 0.83
CA ILE A 112 -0.68 6.10 2.09
C ILE A 112 0.33 7.14 2.60
N PHE A 113 1.64 6.97 2.36
CA PHE A 113 2.67 7.94 2.71
C PHE A 113 2.53 9.20 1.86
N PHE A 114 2.29 9.08 0.55
CA PHE A 114 2.03 10.24 -0.32
C PHE A 114 0.72 10.94 0.02
N VAL A 115 -0.34 10.20 0.30
CA VAL A 115 -1.64 10.76 0.74
C VAL A 115 -1.48 11.46 2.10
N GLY A 116 -0.73 10.88 3.03
CA GLY A 116 -0.43 11.47 4.33
C GLY A 116 0.43 12.72 4.22
N LEU A 117 1.50 12.71 3.40
CA LEU A 117 2.32 13.89 3.11
C LEU A 117 1.50 15.01 2.49
N PHE A 118 0.66 14.69 1.51
CA PHE A 118 -0.25 15.64 0.90
C PHE A 118 -1.24 16.20 1.95
N GLY A 119 -1.82 15.34 2.78
CA GLY A 119 -2.68 15.74 3.90
C GLY A 119 -1.97 16.68 4.87
N PHE A 120 -0.75 16.36 5.30
CA PHE A 120 0.05 17.22 6.19
C PHE A 120 0.42 18.56 5.52
N PHE A 121 0.73 18.56 4.23
CA PHE A 121 0.93 19.79 3.47
C PHE A 121 -0.33 20.64 3.43
N LYS A 122 -1.52 20.05 3.21
CA LYS A 122 -2.78 20.78 3.23
C LYS A 122 -3.11 21.32 4.61
N VAL A 123 -2.96 20.52 5.67
CA VAL A 123 -3.12 20.96 7.06
C VAL A 123 -2.20 22.13 7.38
N LYS A 124 -0.92 22.05 6.96
CA LYS A 124 0.03 23.17 7.10
C LYS A 124 -0.44 24.41 6.34
N THR A 125 -0.85 24.29 5.09
CA THR A 125 -1.37 25.41 4.28
C THR A 125 -2.61 26.05 4.91
N PHE A 126 -3.51 25.24 5.46
CA PHE A 126 -4.72 25.69 6.14
C PHE A 126 -4.40 26.41 7.45
N ALA A 127 -3.49 25.85 8.26
CA ALA A 127 -3.02 26.46 9.50
C ALA A 127 -2.27 27.79 9.27
N GLU A 128 -1.54 27.91 8.15
CA GLU A 128 -0.86 29.15 7.75
C GLU A 128 -1.79 30.17 7.08
N GLY A 129 -3.08 29.85 6.88
CA GLY A 129 -4.05 30.74 6.22
C GLY A 129 -3.78 30.99 4.74
N LYS A 130 -2.92 30.19 4.10
CA LYS A 130 -2.47 30.37 2.70
C LYS A 130 -3.41 29.70 1.69
N VAL A 131 -4.71 29.72 1.95
CA VAL A 131 -5.71 29.10 1.08
C VAL A 131 -5.95 29.99 -0.15
N GLN A 132 -5.56 29.52 -1.33
CA GLN A 132 -5.76 30.26 -2.57
C GLN A 132 -7.20 30.13 -3.07
N LYS A 133 -7.83 31.27 -3.37
CA LYS A 133 -9.19 31.32 -3.93
C LYS A 133 -9.25 30.68 -5.33
N GLY A 134 -10.30 29.90 -5.60
CA GLY A 134 -10.54 29.20 -6.87
C GLY A 134 -9.82 27.86 -7.02
N THR A 135 -9.16 27.36 -5.98
CA THR A 135 -8.39 26.12 -6.02
C THR A 135 -9.09 24.97 -5.29
N LEU A 136 -8.64 23.73 -5.56
CA LEU A 136 -9.05 22.54 -4.81
C LEU A 136 -8.89 22.72 -3.29
N ASP A 137 -7.90 23.51 -2.87
CA ASP A 137 -7.59 23.77 -1.45
C ASP A 137 -8.68 24.60 -0.78
N GLN A 138 -9.31 25.52 -1.51
CA GLN A 138 -10.46 26.27 -0.99
C GLN A 138 -11.69 25.37 -0.79
N ILE A 139 -11.95 24.47 -1.74
CA ILE A 139 -13.06 23.52 -1.62
C ILE A 139 -12.85 22.60 -0.42
N LEU A 140 -11.64 22.08 -0.25
CA LEU A 140 -11.26 21.24 0.88
C LEU A 140 -11.32 22.02 2.21
N TYR A 141 -10.84 23.26 2.24
CA TYR A 141 -10.93 24.11 3.43
C TYR A 141 -12.38 24.39 3.85
N HIS A 142 -13.25 24.78 2.90
CA HIS A 142 -14.66 25.02 3.20
C HIS A 142 -15.40 23.77 3.67
N TYR A 143 -15.06 22.59 3.14
CA TYR A 143 -15.73 21.33 3.49
C TYR A 143 -15.28 20.78 4.86
N PHE A 144 -13.99 20.91 5.19
CA PHE A 144 -13.40 20.29 6.39
C PHE A 144 -13.17 21.26 7.56
N ILE A 145 -13.06 22.58 7.33
CA ILE A 145 -12.65 23.57 8.34
C ILE A 145 -13.71 24.64 8.59
N ASP A 146 -14.31 25.26 7.56
CA ASP A 146 -15.32 26.32 7.74
C ASP A 146 -16.73 25.81 8.09
N ARG A 147 -16.89 24.50 8.25
CA ARG A 147 -18.16 23.88 8.67
C ARG A 147 -18.32 23.90 10.19
#